data_AF-A0A7S0CMJ6-F1
#
_entry.id   AF-A0A7S0CMJ6-F1
#
_cell.length_a   1.000
_cell.length_b   1.000
_cell.length_c   1.000
_cell.angle_alpha   90.00
_cell.angle_beta   90.00
_cell.angle_gamma   90.00
#
_symmetry.space_group_name_H-M   'P 1'
#
loop_
_entity.id
_entity.type
_entity.pdbx_description
1 polymer ?
#
loop_
_entity_poly.entity_id
_entity_poly.type
_entity_poly.pdbx_seq_one_letter_code
_entity_poly.pdbx_strand_id
1 'polypeptide(L)'
;MSITKREFINDRWCNQYDELVKYVKEFDHARVPAAFAENPSLGRWVNTQRKYYKNYIDGKLSRRLSEEKIRLLNRIGFEWKLCPRFFSWDRRFAELLKYVEKFGNARVPRSFADNPALGSWVRTQRQNYRIIHAGKLLCCLQVTKERIRLLNSIG
;
A
#
# COMPACT_ATOMS: atom_id res chain seq x y z
N MET A 1 15.75 13.40 33.58
CA MET A 1 15.34 11.97 33.73
C MET A 1 15.35 11.35 32.35
N SER A 2 16.50 10.80 31.95
CA SER A 2 16.71 10.23 30.63
C SER A 2 16.20 8.80 30.62
N ILE A 3 15.04 8.56 30.04
CA ILE A 3 14.52 7.21 29.85
C ILE A 3 15.41 6.54 28.81
N THR A 4 16.30 5.67 29.29
CA THR A 4 17.26 4.93 28.47
C THR A 4 16.54 3.98 27.52
N LYS A 5 17.08 3.93 26.30
CA LYS A 5 16.79 3.10 25.11
C LYS A 5 16.62 1.58 25.32
N ARG A 6 16.48 1.08 26.56
CA ARG A 6 16.75 -0.32 26.95
C ARG A 6 15.51 -1.14 27.37
N GLU A 7 14.34 -0.55 27.58
CA GLU A 7 13.13 -1.31 27.98
C GLU A 7 12.18 -1.68 26.82
N PHE A 8 12.51 -1.30 25.58
CA PHE A 8 11.67 -1.54 24.40
C PHE A 8 12.02 -2.81 23.59
N ILE A 9 12.96 -3.63 24.07
CA ILE A 9 13.66 -4.64 23.23
C ILE A 9 12.90 -5.97 23.06
N ASN A 10 11.73 -6.18 23.69
CA ASN A 10 11.00 -7.44 23.54
C ASN A 10 9.48 -7.28 23.35
N ASP A 11 9.02 -6.19 22.73
CA ASP A 11 7.63 -6.07 22.32
C ASP A 11 7.49 -6.51 20.86
N ARG A 12 6.62 -7.49 20.60
CA ARG A 12 6.23 -7.95 19.25
C ARG A 12 5.89 -6.78 18.32
N TRP A 13 5.44 -5.67 18.88
CA TRP A 13 5.17 -4.43 18.16
C TRP A 13 6.43 -3.83 17.50
N CYS A 14 7.57 -3.79 18.18
CA CYS A 14 8.81 -3.22 17.64
C CYS A 14 9.35 -4.03 16.47
N ASN A 15 9.33 -5.36 16.58
CA ASN A 15 9.74 -6.23 15.49
C ASN A 15 8.90 -5.97 14.23
N GLN A 16 7.57 -5.84 14.37
CA GLN A 16 6.70 -5.53 13.24
C GLN A 16 6.87 -4.11 12.72
N TYR A 17 7.22 -3.15 13.59
CA TYR A 17 7.55 -1.79 13.18
C TYR A 17 8.84 -1.76 12.36
N ASP A 18 9.87 -2.50 12.76
CA ASP A 18 11.12 -2.59 12.01
C ASP A 18 10.92 -3.26 10.65
N GLU A 19 10.09 -4.30 10.59
CA GLU A 19 9.67 -4.91 9.31
C GLU A 19 8.90 -3.92 8.42
N LEU A 20 8.03 -3.09 9.00
CA LEU A 20 7.36 -2.01 8.27
C LEU A 20 8.36 -0.95 7.79
N VAL A 21 9.38 -0.61 8.57
CA VAL A 21 10.42 0.33 8.15
C VAL A 21 11.24 -0.24 7.00
N LYS A 22 11.56 -1.53 7.00
CA LYS A 22 12.20 -2.21 5.86
C LYS A 22 11.30 -2.13 4.62
N TYR A 23 10.02 -2.44 4.77
CA TYR A 23 9.04 -2.32 3.69
C TYR A 23 8.97 -0.89 3.14
N VAL A 24 8.92 0.14 4.00
CA VAL A 24 8.92 1.55 3.56
C VAL A 24 10.21 1.92 2.83
N LYS A 25 11.36 1.39 3.25
CA LYS A 25 12.65 1.62 2.54
C LYS A 25 12.67 0.97 1.16
N GLU A 26 12.04 -0.19 1.01
CA GLU A 26 12.00 -0.95 -0.24
C GLU A 26 10.97 -0.38 -1.22
N PHE A 27 9.78 -0.04 -0.73
CA PHE A 27 8.62 0.34 -1.54
C PHE A 27 8.30 1.84 -1.50
N ASP A 28 9.04 2.64 -0.73
CA ASP A 28 8.85 4.10 -0.57
C ASP A 28 7.44 4.48 -0.06
N HIS A 29 6.73 3.53 0.55
CA HIS A 29 5.41 3.75 1.14
C HIS A 29 5.05 2.73 2.23
N ALA A 30 4.12 3.08 3.11
CA ALA A 30 3.67 2.23 4.22
C ALA A 30 2.36 1.46 3.94
N ARG A 31 1.98 1.29 2.66
CA ARG A 31 0.74 0.62 2.25
C ARG A 31 0.88 -0.90 2.14
N VAL A 32 1.14 -1.57 3.25
CA VAL A 32 1.26 -3.04 3.24
C VAL A 32 -0.12 -3.69 2.96
N PRO A 33 -0.21 -4.61 1.98
CA PRO A 33 -1.41 -5.40 1.73
C PRO A 33 -1.79 -6.26 2.94
N ALA A 34 -3.09 -6.48 3.16
CA ALA A 34 -3.55 -7.33 4.28
C ALA A 34 -3.11 -8.80 4.09
N ALA A 35 -3.03 -9.26 2.84
CA ALA A 35 -2.55 -10.57 2.44
C ALA A 35 -1.17 -10.47 1.76
N PHE A 36 -0.23 -9.78 2.41
CA PHE A 36 1.15 -9.70 1.94
C PHE A 36 1.79 -11.09 2.01
N ALA A 37 2.19 -11.66 0.86
CA ALA A 37 2.58 -13.07 0.75
C ALA A 37 3.97 -13.32 1.34
N GLU A 38 4.87 -12.35 1.16
CA GLU A 38 6.25 -12.35 1.61
C GLU A 38 6.35 -12.24 3.14
N ASN A 39 5.45 -11.47 3.76
CA ASN A 39 5.33 -11.41 5.21
C ASN A 39 3.86 -11.31 5.66
N PRO A 40 3.14 -12.45 5.76
CA PRO A 40 1.74 -12.48 6.15
C PRO A 40 1.48 -11.98 7.59
N SER A 41 2.52 -12.01 8.43
CA SER A 41 2.45 -11.50 9.79
C SER A 41 2.38 -9.96 9.80
N LEU A 42 3.17 -9.31 8.94
CA LEU A 42 3.21 -7.87 8.78
C LEU A 42 1.87 -7.35 8.24
N GLY A 43 1.33 -7.98 7.18
CA GLY A 43 0.02 -7.60 6.62
C GLY A 43 -1.11 -7.64 7.66
N ARG A 44 -1.16 -8.70 8.48
CA ARG A 44 -2.11 -8.82 9.60
C ARG A 44 -1.90 -7.75 10.67
N TRP A 45 -0.65 -7.49 11.04
CA TRP A 45 -0.31 -6.49 12.05
C TRP A 45 -0.69 -5.07 11.60
N VAL A 46 -0.35 -4.69 10.38
CA VAL A 46 -0.69 -3.40 9.78
C VAL A 46 -2.20 -3.17 9.74
N ASN A 47 -2.97 -4.20 9.37
CA ASN A 47 -4.43 -4.13 9.40
C ASN A 47 -4.98 -4.00 10.83
N THR A 48 -4.32 -4.64 11.80
CA THR A 48 -4.65 -4.53 13.23
C THR A 48 -4.42 -3.10 13.74
N GLN A 49 -3.31 -2.45 13.35
CA GLN A 49 -3.06 -1.04 13.71
C GLN A 49 -4.17 -0.11 13.16
N ARG A 50 -4.60 -0.31 11.91
CA ARG A 50 -5.72 0.47 11.32
C ARG A 50 -7.03 0.30 12.10
N LYS A 51 -7.34 -0.92 12.54
CA LYS A 51 -8.52 -1.19 13.40
C LYS A 51 -8.41 -0.48 14.75
N TYR A 52 -7.25 -0.55 15.39
CA TYR A 52 -7.03 0.13 16.68
C TYR A 52 -7.12 1.64 16.56
N TYR A 53 -6.63 2.22 15.47
CA TYR A 53 -6.76 3.65 15.21
C TYR A 53 -8.19 4.07 14.94
N LYS A 54 -8.97 3.27 14.19
CA LYS A 54 -10.40 3.52 14.04
C LYS A 54 -11.10 3.55 15.40
N ASN A 55 -10.85 2.55 16.25
CA ASN A 55 -11.41 2.50 17.60
C ASN A 55 -10.99 3.72 18.45
N TYR A 56 -9.73 4.15 18.34
CA TYR A 56 -9.21 5.35 19.00
C TYR A 56 -9.98 6.62 18.59
N ILE A 57 -10.21 6.81 17.28
CA ILE A 57 -11.00 7.94 16.76
C ILE A 57 -12.48 7.85 17.16
N ASP A 58 -13.04 6.64 17.23
CA ASP A 58 -14.42 6.39 17.65
C ASP A 58 -14.61 6.51 19.19
N GLY A 59 -13.59 6.99 19.93
CA GLY A 59 -13.64 7.19 21.39
C GLY A 59 -13.63 5.89 22.21
N LYS A 60 -13.33 4.75 21.58
CA LYS A 60 -13.24 3.46 22.28
C LYS A 60 -11.86 3.32 22.90
N LEU A 61 -11.82 2.98 24.19
CA LEU A 61 -10.58 2.68 24.92
C LEU A 61 -9.76 1.59 24.20
N SER A 62 -8.69 2.00 23.54
CA SER A 62 -7.74 1.11 22.88
C SER A 62 -6.42 1.11 23.64
N ARG A 63 -6.31 0.28 24.68
CA ARG A 63 -5.05 0.12 25.46
C ARG A 63 -3.86 -0.41 24.62
N ARG A 64 -4.12 -0.84 23.38
CA ARG A 64 -3.13 -1.48 22.49
C ARG A 64 -2.42 -0.48 21.57
N LEU A 65 -2.97 0.73 21.38
CA LEU A 65 -2.41 1.76 20.50
C LEU A 65 -2.21 3.05 21.30
N SER A 66 -0.98 3.28 21.76
CA SER A 66 -0.60 4.52 22.44
C SER A 66 -0.32 5.65 21.45
N GLU A 67 -0.38 6.90 21.92
CA GLU A 67 -0.02 8.08 21.13
C GLU A 67 1.41 8.02 20.59
N GLU A 68 2.35 7.42 21.34
CA GLU A 68 3.72 7.19 20.89
C GLU A 68 3.78 6.26 19.68
N LYS A 69 3.04 5.15 19.72
CA LYS A 69 2.93 4.20 18.59
C LYS A 69 2.30 4.88 17.36
N ILE A 70 1.31 5.75 17.56
CA ILE A 70 0.72 6.56 16.48
C ILE A 70 1.77 7.53 15.89
N ARG A 71 2.53 8.24 16.73
CA ARG A 71 3.59 9.16 16.28
C ARG A 71 4.66 8.44 15.46
N LEU A 72 5.11 7.27 15.91
CA LEU A 72 6.11 6.46 15.19
C LEU A 72 5.62 6.01 13.81
N LEU A 73 4.36 5.60 13.71
CA LEU A 73 3.73 5.19 12.45
C LEU A 73 3.51 6.40 11.52
N ASN A 74 3.08 7.54 12.05
CA ASN A 74 2.93 8.77 11.26
C ASN A 74 4.26 9.25 10.68
N ARG A 75 5.36 9.12 11.43
CA ARG A 75 6.71 9.53 10.99
C ARG A 75 7.17 8.81 9.73
N ILE A 76 6.73 7.59 9.52
CA ILE A 76 7.08 6.77 8.35
C ILE A 76 5.99 6.82 7.26
N GLY A 77 5.05 7.76 7.35
CA GLY A 77 4.00 7.94 6.35
C GLY A 77 2.90 6.86 6.39
N PHE A 78 2.62 6.28 7.56
CA PHE A 78 1.61 5.23 7.68
C PHE A 78 0.20 5.72 7.36
N GLU A 79 -0.43 5.09 6.36
CA GLU A 79 -1.81 5.40 5.97
C GLU A 79 -2.81 4.57 6.80
N TRP A 80 -3.48 5.24 7.73
CA TRP A 80 -4.52 4.66 8.60
C TRP A 80 -5.80 4.29 7.86
N LYS A 81 -6.13 5.04 6.80
CA LYS A 81 -7.26 4.77 5.90
C LYS A 81 -6.73 4.49 4.51
N LEU A 82 -6.86 3.24 4.08
CA LEU A 82 -6.59 2.87 2.70
C LEU A 82 -7.85 3.11 1.88
N CYS A 83 -7.80 3.98 0.87
CA CYS A 83 -8.94 4.11 -0.04
C CYS A 83 -9.10 2.80 -0.84
N PRO A 84 -10.33 2.28 -1.01
CA PRO A 84 -10.59 1.03 -1.76
C PRO A 84 -10.02 1.02 -3.18
N ARG A 85 -9.89 2.20 -3.78
CA ARG A 85 -9.24 2.41 -5.09
C ARG A 85 -7.78 1.94 -5.12
N PHE A 86 -7.10 1.86 -3.98
CA PHE A 86 -5.71 1.43 -3.87
C PHE A 86 -5.56 -0.09 -3.75
N PHE A 87 -6.43 -0.75 -2.98
CA PHE A 87 -6.55 -2.21 -2.99
C PHE A 87 -6.98 -2.74 -4.36
N SER A 88 -7.74 -1.94 -5.11
CA SER A 88 -8.07 -2.30 -6.49
C SER A 88 -6.84 -2.31 -7.42
N TRP A 89 -5.76 -1.59 -7.09
CA TRP A 89 -4.56 -1.57 -7.93
C TRP A 89 -3.81 -2.89 -7.85
N ASP A 90 -3.49 -3.41 -6.65
CA ASP A 90 -2.71 -4.64 -6.50
C ASP A 90 -3.43 -5.83 -7.13
N ARG A 91 -4.75 -5.92 -6.91
CA ARG A 91 -5.59 -6.94 -7.55
C ARG A 91 -5.58 -6.81 -9.08
N ARG A 92 -5.74 -5.60 -9.61
CA ARG A 92 -5.74 -5.37 -11.06
C ARG A 92 -4.36 -5.57 -11.69
N PHE A 93 -3.29 -5.29 -10.95
CA PHE A 93 -1.92 -5.57 -11.36
C PHE A 93 -1.66 -7.08 -11.43
N ALA A 94 -2.13 -7.86 -10.45
CA ALA A 94 -2.06 -9.32 -10.51
C ALA A 94 -2.88 -9.90 -11.69
N GLU A 95 -4.05 -9.33 -11.98
CA GLU A 95 -4.84 -9.69 -13.18
C GLU A 95 -4.10 -9.31 -14.48
N LEU A 96 -3.36 -8.20 -14.50
CA LEU A 96 -2.52 -7.80 -15.62
C LEU A 96 -1.34 -8.75 -15.82
N LEU A 97 -0.68 -9.20 -14.75
CA LEU A 97 0.39 -10.20 -14.84
C LEU A 97 -0.10 -11.49 -15.50
N LYS A 98 -1.27 -11.99 -15.11
CA LYS A 98 -1.90 -13.17 -15.75
C LYS A 98 -2.21 -12.93 -17.23
N TYR A 99 -2.60 -11.71 -17.58
CA TYR A 99 -2.81 -11.33 -18.98
C TYR A 99 -1.49 -11.35 -19.75
N VAL A 100 -0.41 -10.77 -19.20
CA VAL A 100 0.91 -10.76 -19.82
C VAL A 100 1.46 -12.18 -19.96
N GLU A 101 1.25 -13.05 -18.98
CA GLU A 101 1.61 -14.47 -19.05
C GLU A 101 0.87 -15.19 -20.19
N LYS A 102 -0.43 -14.91 -20.38
CA LYS A 102 -1.27 -15.55 -21.41
C LYS A 102 -1.01 -15.01 -22.83
N PHE A 103 -0.75 -13.71 -22.97
CA PHE A 103 -0.71 -13.02 -24.29
C PHE A 103 0.67 -12.44 -24.64
N GLY A 104 1.65 -12.54 -23.74
CA GLY A 104 3.03 -12.07 -23.94
C GLY A 104 3.20 -10.54 -23.96
N ASN A 105 2.17 -9.76 -23.65
CA ASN A 105 2.23 -8.30 -23.67
C ASN A 105 1.17 -7.66 -22.75
N ALA A 106 1.37 -6.40 -22.35
CA ALA A 106 0.42 -5.65 -21.51
C ALA A 106 -0.58 -4.80 -22.32
N ARG A 107 -0.82 -5.12 -23.61
CA ARG A 107 -1.77 -4.38 -24.47
C ARG A 107 -3.19 -4.92 -24.32
N VAL A 108 -3.75 -4.78 -23.12
CA VAL A 108 -5.13 -5.21 -22.83
C VAL A 108 -6.14 -4.40 -23.66
N PRO A 109 -7.01 -5.04 -24.46
CA PRO A 109 -8.10 -4.37 -25.17
C PRO A 109 -9.07 -3.68 -24.19
N ARG A 110 -9.65 -2.55 -24.61
CA ARG A 110 -10.64 -1.82 -23.80
C ARG A 110 -11.83 -2.70 -23.43
N SER A 111 -12.30 -3.50 -24.39
CA SER A 111 -13.40 -4.44 -24.27
C SER A 111 -12.86 -5.87 -24.16
N PHE A 112 -11.96 -6.10 -23.20
CA PHE A 112 -11.48 -7.46 -22.94
C PHE A 112 -12.63 -8.30 -22.39
N ALA A 113 -13.15 -9.23 -23.21
CA ALA A 113 -14.37 -9.98 -22.91
C ALA A 113 -14.28 -10.78 -21.59
N ASP A 114 -13.12 -11.37 -21.32
CA ASP A 114 -12.89 -12.17 -20.11
C ASP A 114 -12.85 -11.30 -18.83
N ASN A 115 -12.41 -10.03 -18.95
CA ASN A 115 -12.33 -9.10 -17.82
C ASN A 115 -12.40 -7.64 -18.27
N PRO A 116 -13.60 -7.08 -18.48
CA PRO A 116 -13.79 -5.70 -18.93
C PRO A 116 -13.25 -4.66 -17.94
N ALA A 117 -13.20 -5.02 -16.65
CA ALA A 117 -12.70 -4.14 -15.60
C ALA A 117 -11.18 -3.95 -15.69
N LEU A 118 -10.43 -4.95 -16.16
CA LEU A 118 -8.99 -4.85 -16.40
C LEU A 118 -8.69 -3.88 -17.56
N GLY A 119 -9.42 -4.00 -18.68
CA GLY A 119 -9.26 -3.11 -19.84
C GLY A 119 -9.52 -1.64 -19.49
N SER A 120 -10.57 -1.37 -18.70
CA SER A 120 -10.86 -0.03 -18.18
C SER A 120 -9.75 0.49 -17.26
N TRP A 121 -9.24 -0.35 -16.35
CA TRP A 121 -8.19 0.01 -15.42
C TRP A 121 -6.86 0.33 -16.11
N VAL A 122 -6.42 -0.48 -17.09
CA VAL A 122 -5.19 -0.23 -17.88
C VAL A 122 -5.29 1.10 -18.61
N ARG A 123 -6.46 1.43 -19.18
CA ARG A 123 -6.70 2.73 -19.81
C ARG A 123 -6.55 3.88 -18.82
N THR A 124 -7.12 3.75 -17.62
CA THR A 124 -6.99 4.75 -16.56
C THR A 124 -5.53 4.94 -16.14
N GLN A 125 -4.73 3.86 -16.04
CA GLN A 125 -3.29 3.99 -15.74
C GLN A 125 -2.54 4.76 -16.83
N ARG A 126 -2.78 4.44 -18.11
CA ARG A 126 -2.17 5.16 -19.26
C ARG A 126 -2.58 6.65 -19.28
N GLN A 127 -3.83 6.96 -18.96
CA GLN A 127 -4.32 8.33 -18.86
C GLN A 127 -3.66 9.08 -17.70
N ASN A 128 -3.56 8.46 -16.53
CA ASN A 128 -2.90 9.06 -15.37
C ASN A 128 -1.41 9.33 -15.65
N TYR A 129 -0.70 8.39 -16.28
CA TYR A 129 0.70 8.56 -16.68
C TYR A 129 0.88 9.81 -17.56
N ARG A 130 0.02 10.00 -18.57
CA ARG A 130 0.05 11.20 -19.43
C ARG A 130 -0.19 12.49 -18.66
N ILE A 131 -1.14 12.50 -17.72
CA ILE A 131 -1.44 13.70 -16.93
C ILE A 131 -0.27 14.08 -16.01
N ILE A 132 0.36 13.08 -15.38
CA ILE A 132 1.56 13.27 -14.54
C ILE A 132 2.69 13.88 -15.37
N HIS A 133 2.98 13.28 -16.54
CA HIS A 133 4.04 13.76 -17.43
C HIS A 133 3.72 15.11 -18.11
N ALA A 134 2.46 15.51 -18.15
CA ALA A 134 2.02 16.83 -18.61
C ALA A 134 2.03 17.91 -17.51
N GLY A 135 2.59 17.63 -16.32
CA GLY A 135 2.81 18.61 -15.25
C GLY A 135 1.55 19.10 -14.52
N LYS A 136 0.37 18.49 -14.78
CA LYS A 136 -0.87 18.86 -14.08
C LYS A 136 -1.02 18.05 -12.78
N LEU A 137 -0.82 18.73 -11.66
CA LEU A 137 -0.97 18.16 -10.32
C LEU A 137 -2.45 17.88 -10.02
N LEU A 138 -2.87 16.62 -10.12
CA LEU A 138 -4.11 16.17 -9.51
C LEU A 138 -3.85 15.79 -8.04
N CYS A 139 -4.54 16.48 -7.13
CA CYS A 139 -4.59 16.24 -5.68
C CYS A 139 -4.98 14.80 -5.28
N CYS A 140 -5.26 13.91 -6.23
CA CYS A 140 -5.61 12.50 -6.03
C CYS A 140 -4.60 11.49 -6.63
N LEU A 141 -3.41 11.95 -7.08
CA LEU A 141 -2.39 11.13 -7.76
C LEU A 141 -1.62 10.19 -6.81
N GLN A 142 -2.21 9.03 -6.54
CA GLN A 142 -1.49 7.85 -6.04
C GLN A 142 -1.14 6.87 -7.18
N VAL A 143 -0.56 7.34 -8.27
CA VAL A 143 0.31 6.47 -9.06
C VAL A 143 1.70 6.71 -8.50
N THR A 144 2.09 5.89 -7.51
CA THR A 144 3.42 5.99 -6.90
C THR A 144 4.47 5.72 -7.97
N LYS A 145 5.69 6.26 -7.80
CA LYS A 145 6.83 5.97 -8.70
C LYS A 145 7.01 4.45 -8.90
N GLU A 146 6.72 3.67 -7.86
CA GLU A 146 6.69 2.21 -7.89
C GLU A 146 5.63 1.63 -8.85
N ARG A 147 4.38 2.10 -8.82
CA ARG A 147 3.33 1.63 -9.77
C ARG A 147 3.71 1.92 -11.22
N ILE A 148 4.36 3.05 -11.47
CA ILE A 148 4.90 3.39 -12.79
C ILE A 148 6.02 2.42 -13.16
N ARG A 149 6.97 2.15 -12.25
CA ARG A 149 8.04 1.16 -12.47
C ARG A 149 7.48 -0.23 -12.74
N LEU A 150 6.53 -0.70 -11.94
CA LEU A 150 5.89 -2.02 -12.06
C LEU A 150 5.09 -2.16 -13.36
N LEU A 151 4.42 -1.09 -13.81
CA LEU A 151 3.73 -1.10 -15.10
C LEU A 151 4.72 -1.03 -16.27
N ASN A 152 5.84 -0.30 -16.13
CA ASN A 152 6.87 -0.24 -17.16
C ASN A 152 7.69 -1.55 -17.26
N SER A 153 7.81 -2.33 -16.18
CA SER A 153 8.58 -3.58 -16.19
C SER A 153 7.88 -4.72 -16.94
N ILE A 154 6.59 -4.59 -17.24
CA ILE A 154 5.77 -5.63 -17.88
C ILE A 154 5.42 -5.32 -19.35
N GLY A 155 5.97 -4.25 -19.93
CA GLY A 155 5.88 -3.92 -21.36
C GLY A 155 4.97 -2.74 -21.70
#